data_AF-A0A0U4WXF1-F1
#
_entry.id   AF-A0A0U4WXF1-F1
#
_cell.length_a   1.000
_cell.length_b   1.000
_cell.length_c   1.000
_cell.angle_alpha   90.00
_cell.angle_beta   90.00
_cell.angle_gamma   90.00
#
_symmetry.space_group_name_H-M   'P 1'
#
loop_
_entity.id
_entity.type
_entity.pdbx_description
1 polymer ?
#
loop_
_entity_poly.entity_id
_entity_poly.type
_entity_poly.pdbx_seq_one_letter_code
_entity_poly.pdbx_strand_id
1 'polypeptide(L)'
;MLTLFLRSAQHRRVAVASTVAAAALVMAACAGGVDTAESDPTGEAPILEIIDATPSVLTGVGPTLEKPIMLDIPEGSNSFRIEFDCEGPGAFAIEFGTMLEATAGSHRGECSSTSEFVWPITESFRSALRIFVHDEASWTLTPAFSPMPFLTDASIGADCAAFVPIVSALSNADHGYRYYNAVDEDEWSERIALATADLDALAASAESELKDVFAGVRATLGGDVGMALDSAYDAVTTIHTACSRNHTAVYYMAEFGG
;
A
#
# COMPACT_ATOMS: atom_id res chain seq x y z
N MET A 1 -54.57 -33.60 -1.68
CA MET A 1 -55.47 -32.53 -1.21
C MET A 1 -54.68 -31.66 -0.23
N LEU A 2 -54.06 -30.59 -0.73
CA LEU A 2 -54.54 -29.19 -0.70
C LEU A 2 -54.35 -28.52 0.68
N THR A 3 -53.31 -27.67 0.84
CA THR A 3 -53.35 -26.18 1.05
C THR A 3 -53.81 -25.74 2.45
N LEU A 4 -53.24 -24.78 3.21
CA LEU A 4 -52.64 -23.44 2.99
C LEU A 4 -51.69 -23.10 4.19
N PHE A 5 -50.48 -22.56 4.00
CA PHE A 5 -50.06 -21.12 3.97
C PHE A 5 -50.25 -20.28 5.25
N LEU A 6 -49.13 -19.73 5.78
CA LEU A 6 -48.83 -18.32 6.15
C LEU A 6 -47.55 -18.29 7.02
N ARG A 7 -46.34 -18.11 6.45
CA ARG A 7 -45.63 -16.82 6.21
C ARG A 7 -45.80 -15.78 7.35
N SER A 8 -44.78 -15.64 8.18
CA SER A 8 -44.47 -14.39 8.88
C SER A 8 -43.01 -14.01 8.59
N ALA A 9 -42.83 -13.23 7.53
CA ALA A 9 -41.59 -12.53 7.22
C ALA A 9 -41.45 -11.35 8.20
N GLN A 10 -40.44 -11.37 9.08
CA GLN A 10 -40.02 -10.18 9.82
C GLN A 10 -39.12 -9.34 8.92
N HIS A 11 -39.72 -8.38 8.22
CA HIS A 11 -39.00 -7.27 7.62
C HIS A 11 -38.41 -6.40 8.72
N ARG A 12 -37.09 -6.50 8.94
CA ARG A 12 -36.33 -5.47 9.66
C ARG A 12 -35.76 -4.51 8.63
N ARG A 13 -36.57 -3.53 8.21
CA ARG A 13 -36.09 -2.37 7.48
C ARG A 13 -35.30 -1.50 8.46
N VAL A 14 -33.97 -1.53 8.39
CA VAL A 14 -33.15 -0.48 8.97
C VAL A 14 -33.02 0.59 7.89
N ALA A 15 -33.72 1.70 8.09
CA ALA A 15 -33.53 2.90 7.30
C ALA A 15 -32.17 3.49 7.69
N VAL A 16 -31.17 3.37 6.82
CA VAL A 16 -29.93 4.15 6.94
C VAL A 16 -30.17 5.45 6.19
N ALA A 17 -30.28 6.52 6.97
CA ALA A 17 -30.49 7.87 6.48
C ALA A 17 -29.25 8.34 5.71
N SER A 18 -29.45 8.73 4.46
CA SER A 18 -28.48 9.44 3.65
C SER A 18 -28.20 10.82 4.27
N THR A 19 -26.95 11.07 4.67
CA THR A 19 -26.46 12.42 4.96
C THR A 19 -25.32 12.74 4.01
N VAL A 20 -25.67 13.33 2.86
CA VAL A 20 -24.71 13.97 1.96
C VAL A 20 -24.41 15.35 2.53
N ALA A 21 -23.25 15.51 3.17
CA ALA A 21 -22.73 16.81 3.54
C ALA A 21 -22.02 17.42 2.32
N ALA A 22 -22.73 18.30 1.59
CA ALA A 22 -22.14 19.13 0.55
C ALA A 22 -21.35 20.27 1.22
N ALA A 23 -20.02 20.22 1.15
CA ALA A 23 -19.16 21.35 1.50
C ALA A 23 -18.72 22.05 0.20
N ALA A 24 -19.43 23.11 -0.15
CA ALA A 24 -18.98 24.10 -1.11
C ALA A 24 -18.00 25.06 -0.41
N LEU A 25 -16.78 25.18 -0.91
CA LEU A 25 -15.86 26.25 -0.56
C LEU A 25 -15.46 27.00 -1.82
N VAL A 26 -16.21 28.06 -2.10
CA VAL A 26 -15.81 29.17 -2.94
C VAL A 26 -14.98 30.11 -2.07
N MET A 27 -13.74 30.39 -2.44
CA MET A 27 -13.12 31.68 -2.15
C MET A 27 -12.31 32.16 -3.35
N ALA A 28 -12.77 33.27 -3.90
CA ALA A 28 -12.09 34.08 -4.90
C ALA A 28 -11.58 35.37 -4.25
N ALA A 29 -10.54 35.92 -4.86
CA ALA A 29 -9.93 37.26 -4.70
C ALA A 29 -8.96 37.40 -3.51
N CYS A 30 -7.81 38.09 -3.59
CA CYS A 30 -7.48 39.27 -4.38
C CYS A 30 -6.01 39.31 -4.84
N ALA A 31 -5.81 40.03 -5.94
CA ALA A 31 -4.53 40.44 -6.50
C ALA A 31 -3.70 41.34 -5.54
N GLY A 32 -2.39 41.14 -5.57
CA GLY A 32 -1.38 42.06 -5.05
C GLY A 32 -0.02 41.63 -5.59
N GLY A 33 0.46 42.32 -6.62
CA GLY A 33 1.77 42.05 -7.23
C GLY A 33 2.91 42.67 -6.43
N VAL A 34 4.06 42.00 -6.43
CA VAL A 34 5.42 42.58 -6.35
C VAL A 34 6.37 41.67 -7.14
N ASP A 35 7.30 42.34 -7.81
CA ASP A 35 8.30 41.94 -8.79
C ASP A 35 9.30 40.81 -8.44
N THR A 36 9.70 40.12 -9.53
CA THR A 36 11.00 39.54 -9.91
C THR A 36 11.87 38.82 -8.86
N ALA A 37 12.08 37.51 -9.08
CA ALA A 37 13.41 36.91 -9.06
C ALA A 37 13.41 35.65 -9.95
N GLU A 38 14.12 35.75 -11.07
CA GLU A 38 14.48 34.64 -11.96
C GLU A 38 15.48 33.76 -11.21
N SER A 39 15.04 32.60 -10.75
CA SER A 39 15.90 31.55 -10.21
C SER A 39 15.85 30.37 -11.17
N ASP A 40 16.92 30.27 -11.95
CA ASP A 40 17.30 29.17 -12.82
C ASP A 40 17.36 27.85 -12.01
N PRO A 41 16.56 26.81 -12.32
CA PRO A 41 16.71 25.53 -11.65
C PRO A 41 17.72 24.70 -12.45
N THR A 42 19.01 24.96 -12.24
CA THR A 42 19.99 23.88 -12.38
C THR A 42 19.78 22.98 -11.17
N GLY A 43 18.81 22.07 -11.28
CA GLY A 43 18.52 21.04 -10.28
C GLY A 43 19.65 20.03 -10.24
N GLU A 44 20.69 20.33 -9.47
CA GLU A 44 21.69 19.35 -9.06
C GLU A 44 21.01 18.39 -8.08
N ALA A 45 21.01 17.10 -8.39
CA ALA A 45 20.39 16.07 -7.55
C ALA A 45 20.96 16.15 -6.12
N PRO A 46 20.13 16.01 -5.07
CA PRO A 46 20.62 16.08 -3.70
C PRO A 46 21.66 14.99 -3.47
N ILE A 47 22.91 15.41 -3.22
CA ILE A 47 24.00 14.52 -2.83
C ILE A 47 23.63 13.99 -1.44
N LEU A 48 23.37 12.69 -1.35
CA LEU A 48 23.12 11.99 -0.10
C LEU A 48 24.40 12.05 0.75
N GLU A 49 24.39 12.86 1.80
CA GLU A 49 25.43 12.82 2.82
C GLU A 49 25.26 11.49 3.59
N ILE A 50 26.19 10.56 3.37
CA ILE A 50 26.23 9.27 4.04
C ILE A 50 27.01 9.47 5.34
N ILE A 51 26.45 9.02 6.47
CA ILE A 51 27.26 8.92 7.70
C ILE A 51 28.25 7.79 7.42
N ASP A 52 29.54 8.13 7.37
CA ASP A 52 30.66 7.22 7.06
C ASP A 52 30.84 6.17 8.18
N ALA A 53 29.90 5.24 8.19
CA ALA A 53 29.80 4.05 9.00
C ALA A 53 29.12 2.99 8.14
N THR A 54 29.51 2.91 6.84
CA THR A 54 28.98 1.93 5.88
C THR A 54 29.07 0.55 6.55
N PRO A 55 27.95 -0.04 6.98
CA PRO A 55 28.01 -1.31 7.67
C PRO A 55 28.53 -2.34 6.68
N SER A 56 29.31 -3.30 7.18
CA SER A 56 29.86 -4.37 6.36
C SER A 56 28.76 -5.05 5.54
N VAL A 57 29.04 -5.29 4.26
CA VAL A 57 28.16 -6.07 3.37
C VAL A 57 27.74 -7.35 4.07
N LEU A 58 26.43 -7.60 4.07
CA LEU A 58 25.83 -8.77 4.69
C LEU A 58 25.49 -9.78 3.59
N THR A 59 25.74 -11.05 3.85
CA THR A 59 25.43 -12.13 2.91
C THR A 59 24.76 -13.27 3.64
N GLY A 60 23.87 -14.00 2.97
CA GLY A 60 23.25 -15.19 3.53
C GLY A 60 22.58 -16.07 2.49
N VAL A 61 22.00 -17.16 2.99
CA VAL A 61 21.20 -18.12 2.22
C VAL A 61 19.94 -18.42 3.02
N GLY A 62 18.80 -18.45 2.34
CA GLY A 62 17.51 -18.71 2.97
C GLY A 62 17.00 -17.56 3.84
N PRO A 63 15.83 -17.76 4.47
CA PRO A 63 15.14 -16.72 5.23
C PRO A 63 15.77 -16.46 6.60
N THR A 64 15.58 -15.25 7.15
CA THR A 64 16.13 -14.83 8.45
C THR A 64 15.07 -14.71 9.57
N LEU A 65 13.95 -15.46 9.46
CA LEU A 65 12.79 -15.33 10.35
C LEU A 65 13.09 -15.64 11.82
N GLU A 66 13.77 -16.74 12.08
CA GLU A 66 14.08 -17.19 13.44
C GLU A 66 15.17 -16.34 14.10
N LYS A 67 16.03 -15.73 13.27
CA LYS A 67 17.19 -14.95 13.68
C LYS A 67 17.29 -13.71 12.79
N PRO A 68 16.49 -12.66 13.07
CA PRO A 68 16.57 -11.42 12.30
C PRO A 68 17.96 -10.83 12.41
N ILE A 69 18.36 -10.13 11.35
CA ILE A 69 19.62 -9.40 11.30
C ILE A 69 19.46 -8.16 12.18
N MET A 70 20.31 -8.03 13.19
CA MET A 70 20.35 -6.84 14.03
C MET A 70 21.33 -5.83 13.43
N LEU A 71 20.84 -4.66 13.07
CA LEU A 71 21.63 -3.58 12.49
C LEU A 71 22.12 -2.62 13.58
N ASP A 72 23.40 -2.27 13.54
CA ASP A 72 23.94 -1.20 14.38
C ASP A 72 23.65 0.14 13.70
N ILE A 73 22.55 0.80 14.10
CA ILE A 73 22.13 2.08 13.53
C ILE A 73 22.97 3.21 14.17
N PRO A 74 23.77 3.97 13.39
CA PRO A 74 24.54 5.09 13.92
C PRO A 74 23.64 6.20 14.48
N GLU A 75 24.08 6.82 15.58
CA GLU A 75 23.39 7.99 16.15
C GLU A 75 23.27 9.11 15.11
N GLY A 76 22.10 9.75 15.05
CA GLY A 76 21.81 10.83 14.09
C GLY A 76 21.34 10.37 12.71
N SER A 77 21.20 9.05 12.48
CA SER A 77 20.61 8.54 11.24
C SER A 77 19.10 8.74 11.21
N ASN A 78 18.58 9.34 10.13
CA ASN A 78 17.15 9.58 9.89
C ASN A 78 16.57 8.73 8.75
N SER A 79 17.43 8.14 7.91
CA SER A 79 17.01 7.18 6.88
C SER A 79 18.01 6.04 6.74
N PHE A 80 17.49 4.90 6.29
CA PHE A 80 18.21 3.66 6.07
C PHE A 80 17.95 3.19 4.65
N ARG A 81 19.00 2.92 3.89
CA ARG A 81 18.93 2.37 2.54
C ARG A 81 19.61 1.02 2.49
N ILE A 82 19.11 0.12 1.65
CA ILE A 82 19.84 -1.07 1.24
C ILE A 82 19.88 -1.17 -0.27
N GLU A 83 21.02 -1.62 -0.78
CA GLU A 83 21.09 -2.32 -2.05
C GLU A 83 20.98 -3.82 -1.74
N PHE A 84 20.00 -4.48 -2.32
CA PHE A 84 19.72 -5.89 -2.09
C PHE A 84 19.82 -6.66 -3.40
N ASP A 85 20.64 -7.69 -3.39
CA ASP A 85 20.81 -8.62 -4.50
C ASP A 85 20.36 -10.00 -4.04
N CYS A 86 19.50 -10.64 -4.83
CA CYS A 86 19.02 -11.99 -4.55
C CYS A 86 19.13 -12.87 -5.79
N GLU A 87 19.76 -14.03 -5.61
CA GLU A 87 19.87 -15.08 -6.61
C GLU A 87 19.19 -16.35 -6.08
N GLY A 88 18.27 -16.90 -6.87
CA GLY A 88 17.55 -18.11 -6.49
C GLY A 88 16.12 -18.12 -7.04
N PRO A 89 15.35 -19.17 -6.72
CA PRO A 89 13.98 -19.27 -7.18
C PRO A 89 13.02 -18.38 -6.37
N GLY A 90 12.08 -17.76 -7.07
CA GLY A 90 10.89 -17.14 -6.49
C GLY A 90 11.10 -15.72 -5.95
N ALA A 91 10.08 -15.25 -5.23
CA ALA A 91 10.01 -13.91 -4.71
C ALA A 91 10.81 -13.74 -3.40
N PHE A 92 11.19 -12.50 -3.13
CA PHE A 92 11.68 -12.07 -1.82
C PHE A 92 10.74 -11.05 -1.18
N ALA A 93 10.80 -10.97 0.15
CA ALA A 93 10.33 -9.82 0.90
C ALA A 93 11.38 -9.39 1.93
N ILE A 94 11.52 -8.09 2.17
CA ILE A 94 12.41 -7.52 3.16
C ILE A 94 11.60 -6.60 4.05
N GLU A 95 11.72 -6.80 5.35
CA GLU A 95 11.03 -6.02 6.36
C GLU A 95 12.04 -5.45 7.33
N PHE A 96 11.95 -4.15 7.56
CA PHE A 96 12.69 -3.45 8.60
C PHE A 96 11.71 -3.03 9.69
N GLY A 97 12.01 -3.30 10.97
CA GLY A 97 11.19 -2.86 12.10
C GLY A 97 10.40 -3.95 12.84
N THR A 98 9.29 -3.55 13.48
CA THR A 98 8.48 -4.43 14.33
C THR A 98 7.34 -5.09 13.55
N MET A 99 7.08 -6.38 13.83
CA MET A 99 6.04 -7.18 13.17
C MET A 99 4.61 -6.61 13.35
N LEU A 100 4.40 -5.70 14.31
CA LEU A 100 3.09 -5.11 14.58
C LEU A 100 2.80 -3.88 13.69
N GLU A 101 3.82 -3.32 13.05
CA GLU A 101 3.71 -2.24 12.06
C GLU A 101 3.97 -2.77 10.62
N ALA A 102 4.02 -4.10 10.45
CA ALA A 102 4.62 -4.84 9.34
C ALA A 102 4.12 -4.55 7.91
N THR A 103 3.03 -3.81 7.74
CA THR A 103 2.56 -3.45 6.39
C THR A 103 3.16 -2.14 5.88
N ALA A 104 3.65 -1.27 6.76
CA ALA A 104 4.29 -0.01 6.38
C ALA A 104 5.81 -0.16 6.33
N GLY A 105 6.30 -0.81 5.27
CA GLY A 105 7.74 -0.96 5.03
C GLY A 105 8.21 -2.37 4.65
N SER A 106 7.30 -3.28 4.27
CA SER A 106 7.71 -4.50 3.57
C SER A 106 7.98 -4.17 2.10
N HIS A 107 9.16 -4.54 1.60
CA HIS A 107 9.48 -4.44 0.19
C HIS A 107 9.60 -5.82 -0.44
N ARG A 108 9.05 -5.96 -1.63
CA ARG A 108 8.94 -7.25 -2.34
C ARG A 108 9.55 -7.14 -3.72
N GLY A 109 9.98 -8.26 -4.26
CA GLY A 109 10.51 -8.40 -5.61
C GLY A 109 10.77 -9.85 -5.96
N GLU A 110 11.38 -10.09 -7.11
CA GLU A 110 11.80 -11.41 -7.57
C GLU A 110 13.31 -11.58 -7.40
N CYS A 111 13.74 -12.76 -6.92
CA CYS A 111 15.15 -13.13 -6.93
C CYS A 111 15.56 -13.37 -8.40
N SER A 112 16.55 -12.60 -8.85
CA SER A 112 17.05 -12.40 -10.24
C SER A 112 17.34 -10.93 -10.55
N SER A 113 17.09 -10.04 -9.59
CA SER A 113 17.32 -8.60 -9.74
C SER A 113 18.02 -8.01 -8.51
N THR A 114 18.76 -6.94 -8.76
CA THR A 114 19.23 -6.03 -7.71
C THR A 114 18.18 -4.95 -7.50
N SER A 115 17.81 -4.70 -6.25
CA SER A 115 16.81 -3.71 -5.87
C SER A 115 17.36 -2.77 -4.80
N GLU A 116 16.99 -1.50 -4.88
CA GLU A 116 17.29 -0.51 -3.86
C GLU A 116 16.02 -0.19 -3.05
N PHE A 117 16.17 -0.11 -1.74
CA PHE A 117 15.08 0.20 -0.82
C PHE A 117 15.49 1.20 0.24
N VAL A 118 14.55 2.04 0.68
CA VAL A 118 14.79 3.08 1.67
C VAL A 118 13.66 3.10 2.71
N TRP A 119 14.03 3.22 3.98
CA TRP A 119 13.15 3.36 5.12
C TRP A 119 13.43 4.66 5.89
N PRO A 120 12.40 5.28 6.49
CA PRO A 120 12.61 6.22 7.59
C PRO A 120 13.16 5.47 8.80
N ILE A 121 14.06 6.13 9.54
CA ILE A 121 14.44 5.67 10.88
C ILE A 121 13.61 6.48 11.87
N THR A 122 12.75 5.79 12.60
CA THR A 122 11.92 6.37 13.67
C THR A 122 12.23 5.66 14.97
N GLU A 123 11.80 6.23 16.10
CA GLU A 123 11.93 5.58 17.41
C GLU A 123 11.19 4.24 17.51
N SER A 124 10.20 3.98 16.64
CA SER A 124 9.43 2.71 16.61
C SER A 124 10.14 1.60 15.83
N PHE A 125 11.05 1.93 14.90
CA PHE A 125 11.84 0.95 14.17
C PHE A 125 12.89 0.33 15.09
N ARG A 126 12.62 -0.87 15.58
CA ARG A 126 13.69 -1.74 16.12
C ARG A 126 14.67 -2.05 15.00
N SER A 127 15.95 -2.15 15.33
CA SER A 127 17.06 -2.47 14.41
C SER A 127 17.03 -3.88 13.80
N ALA A 128 15.86 -4.53 13.74
CA ALA A 128 15.69 -5.87 13.21
C ALA A 128 15.28 -5.82 11.74
N LEU A 129 16.10 -6.44 10.90
CA LEU A 129 15.83 -6.67 9.49
C LEU A 129 15.51 -8.16 9.26
N ARG A 130 14.42 -8.44 8.56
CA ARG A 130 13.98 -9.78 8.17
C ARG A 130 13.98 -9.90 6.65
N ILE A 131 14.50 -11.02 6.18
CA ILE A 131 14.56 -11.38 4.77
C ILE A 131 13.74 -12.67 4.63
N PHE A 132 12.76 -12.62 3.76
CA PHE A 132 11.90 -13.73 3.38
C PHE A 132 12.31 -14.11 1.97
N VAL A 133 12.91 -15.27 1.81
CA VAL A 133 13.32 -15.83 0.51
C VAL A 133 13.14 -17.34 0.56
N HIS A 134 13.20 -18.00 -0.59
CA HIS A 134 13.32 -19.45 -0.64
C HIS A 134 14.55 -19.95 0.13
N ASP A 135 14.48 -21.11 0.77
CA ASP A 135 15.55 -21.67 1.62
C ASP A 135 16.90 -21.81 0.91
N GLU A 136 16.87 -21.98 -0.41
CA GLU A 136 18.06 -22.13 -1.26
C GLU A 136 18.53 -20.81 -1.91
N ALA A 137 17.79 -19.72 -1.78
CA ALA A 137 18.14 -18.44 -2.40
C ALA A 137 19.28 -17.78 -1.61
N SER A 138 20.33 -17.37 -2.32
CA SER A 138 21.42 -16.57 -1.78
C SER A 138 21.13 -15.09 -1.92
N TRP A 139 21.55 -14.30 -0.95
CA TRP A 139 21.35 -12.86 -0.99
C TRP A 139 22.56 -12.10 -0.46
N THR A 140 22.75 -10.90 -0.99
CA THR A 140 23.72 -9.90 -0.56
C THR A 140 22.97 -8.61 -0.25
N LEU A 141 23.35 -7.94 0.84
CA LEU A 141 22.75 -6.71 1.29
C LEU A 141 23.84 -5.71 1.68
N THR A 142 23.81 -4.55 1.03
CA THR A 142 24.71 -3.43 1.31
C THR A 142 23.93 -2.30 1.99
N PRO A 143 24.01 -2.16 3.32
CA PRO A 143 23.30 -1.12 4.05
C PRO A 143 23.99 0.24 3.93
N ALA A 144 23.22 1.32 4.01
CA ALA A 144 23.71 2.69 4.10
C ALA A 144 22.79 3.53 5.00
N PHE A 145 23.38 4.32 5.89
CA PHE A 145 22.66 5.21 6.81
C PHE A 145 22.92 6.67 6.45
N SER A 146 21.90 7.51 6.59
CA SER A 146 21.99 8.94 6.27
C SER A 146 21.33 9.80 7.35
N PRO A 147 21.87 11.00 7.64
CA PRO A 147 21.21 11.96 8.52
C PRO A 147 20.07 12.68 7.79
N MET A 148 19.94 12.51 6.47
CA MET A 148 18.84 13.06 5.70
C MET A 148 17.54 12.33 6.02
N PRO A 149 16.41 13.05 6.16
CA PRO A 149 15.11 12.43 6.37
C PRO A 149 14.69 11.63 5.14
N PHE A 150 13.90 10.58 5.37
CA PHE A 150 13.16 9.93 4.29
C PHE A 150 12.15 10.90 3.68
N LEU A 151 12.07 10.94 2.35
CA LEU A 151 11.13 11.78 1.62
C LEU A 151 10.00 10.91 1.07
N THR A 152 8.76 11.24 1.47
CA THR A 152 7.55 10.68 0.89
C THR A 152 7.11 11.51 -0.31
N ASP A 153 6.67 10.86 -1.38
CA ASP A 153 5.91 11.50 -2.44
C ASP A 153 4.47 11.75 -1.96
N ALA A 154 4.08 13.03 -1.93
CA ALA A 154 2.76 13.46 -1.46
C ALA A 154 1.63 13.01 -2.41
N SER A 155 1.89 12.92 -3.72
CA SER A 155 0.90 12.46 -4.70
C SER A 155 0.63 10.97 -4.53
N ILE A 156 1.67 10.15 -4.38
CA ILE A 156 1.51 8.71 -4.07
C ILE A 156 0.78 8.56 -2.73
N GLY A 157 1.16 9.35 -1.72
CA GLY A 157 0.51 9.30 -0.41
C GLY A 157 -0.99 9.60 -0.46
N ALA A 158 -1.39 10.63 -1.22
CA ALA A 158 -2.79 10.96 -1.42
C ALA A 158 -3.55 9.86 -2.16
N ASP A 159 -2.98 9.32 -3.24
CA ASP A 159 -3.57 8.25 -4.04
C ASP A 159 -3.73 6.95 -3.23
N CYS A 160 -2.73 6.58 -2.43
CA CYS A 160 -2.79 5.42 -1.53
C CYS A 160 -3.90 5.59 -0.47
N ALA A 161 -4.02 6.77 0.14
CA ALA A 161 -5.05 7.06 1.12
C ALA A 161 -6.47 7.03 0.51
N ALA A 162 -6.63 7.52 -0.72
CA ALA A 162 -7.88 7.46 -1.45
C ALA A 162 -8.26 6.03 -1.88
N PHE A 163 -7.27 5.16 -2.13
CA PHE A 163 -7.50 3.77 -2.52
C PHE A 163 -7.93 2.86 -1.36
N VAL A 164 -7.50 3.13 -0.12
CA VAL A 164 -7.85 2.34 1.08
C VAL A 164 -9.36 2.06 1.22
N PRO A 165 -10.27 3.04 1.20
CA PRO A 165 -11.70 2.76 1.33
C PRO A 165 -12.25 1.94 0.16
N ILE A 166 -11.73 2.13 -1.06
CA ILE A 166 -12.16 1.43 -2.28
C ILE A 166 -11.81 -0.06 -2.17
N VAL A 167 -10.53 -0.37 -1.92
CA VAL A 167 -10.07 -1.76 -1.83
C VAL A 167 -10.67 -2.49 -0.63
N SER A 168 -10.95 -1.76 0.45
CA SER A 168 -11.67 -2.28 1.62
C SER A 168 -13.11 -2.65 1.26
N ALA A 169 -13.84 -1.79 0.54
CA ALA A 169 -15.21 -2.07 0.12
C ALA A 169 -15.28 -3.30 -0.81
N LEU A 170 -14.35 -3.41 -1.77
CA LEU A 170 -14.23 -4.59 -2.64
C LEU A 170 -13.96 -5.87 -1.84
N SER A 171 -12.99 -5.83 -0.92
CA SER A 171 -12.66 -6.97 -0.07
C SER A 171 -13.80 -7.37 0.85
N ASN A 172 -14.51 -6.40 1.45
CA ASN A 172 -15.65 -6.66 2.32
C ASN A 172 -16.84 -7.26 1.54
N ALA A 173 -17.07 -6.83 0.30
CA ALA A 173 -18.09 -7.44 -0.55
C ALA A 173 -17.75 -8.92 -0.82
N ASP A 174 -16.53 -9.20 -1.29
CA ASP A 174 -16.08 -10.56 -1.61
C ASP A 174 -16.10 -11.46 -0.36
N HIS A 175 -15.54 -11.00 0.76
CA HIS A 175 -15.52 -11.78 1.99
C HIS A 175 -16.91 -11.98 2.58
N GLY A 176 -17.73 -10.93 2.62
CA GLY A 176 -19.09 -10.96 3.14
C GLY A 176 -19.94 -12.00 2.42
N TYR A 177 -19.80 -12.09 1.10
CA TYR A 177 -20.47 -13.10 0.28
C TYR A 177 -19.85 -14.49 0.48
N ARG A 178 -18.54 -14.63 0.24
CA ARG A 178 -17.86 -15.93 0.13
C ARG A 178 -17.70 -16.67 1.45
N TYR A 179 -17.43 -15.97 2.55
CA TYR A 179 -17.02 -16.58 3.81
C TYR A 179 -18.02 -16.42 4.93
N TYR A 180 -18.80 -15.32 4.93
CA TYR A 180 -19.66 -14.97 6.05
C TYR A 180 -21.15 -15.14 5.79
N ASN A 181 -21.57 -15.34 4.53
CA ASN A 181 -22.98 -15.33 4.12
C ASN A 181 -23.73 -14.08 4.64
N ALA A 182 -23.03 -12.97 4.78
CA ALA A 182 -23.51 -11.73 5.35
C ALA A 182 -23.96 -10.73 4.28
N VAL A 183 -23.50 -10.94 3.04
CA VAL A 183 -23.82 -10.18 1.84
C VAL A 183 -24.40 -11.19 0.84
N ASP A 184 -25.55 -10.90 0.26
CA ASP A 184 -26.12 -11.71 -0.83
C ASP A 184 -25.64 -11.22 -2.21
N GLU A 185 -26.07 -11.89 -3.28
CA GLU A 185 -25.60 -11.58 -4.65
C GLU A 185 -26.00 -10.17 -5.11
N ASP A 186 -27.21 -9.71 -4.75
CA ASP A 186 -27.71 -8.38 -5.11
C ASP A 186 -26.90 -7.31 -4.37
N GLU A 187 -26.71 -7.48 -3.07
CA GLU A 187 -25.90 -6.57 -2.25
C GLU A 187 -24.41 -6.58 -2.66
N TRP A 188 -23.85 -7.75 -2.99
CA TRP A 188 -22.50 -7.86 -3.54
C TRP A 188 -22.37 -7.04 -4.82
N SER A 189 -23.29 -7.20 -5.76
CA SER A 189 -23.28 -6.50 -7.05
C SER A 189 -23.36 -4.99 -6.86
N GLU A 190 -24.20 -4.51 -5.95
CA GLU A 190 -24.32 -3.09 -5.61
C GLU A 190 -23.01 -2.54 -5.02
N ARG A 191 -22.41 -3.24 -4.05
CA ARG A 191 -21.15 -2.83 -3.41
C ARG A 191 -20.00 -2.79 -4.41
N ILE A 192 -19.89 -3.79 -5.29
CA ILE A 192 -18.88 -3.80 -6.36
C ILE A 192 -19.10 -2.62 -7.30
N ALA A 193 -20.33 -2.34 -7.73
CA ALA A 193 -20.63 -1.23 -8.63
C ALA A 193 -20.26 0.14 -8.02
N LEU A 194 -20.54 0.35 -6.73
CA LEU A 194 -20.18 1.57 -6.02
C LEU A 194 -18.66 1.73 -5.92
N ALA A 195 -17.95 0.70 -5.45
CA ALA A 195 -16.48 0.75 -5.34
C ALA A 195 -15.81 0.90 -6.72
N THR A 196 -16.40 0.34 -7.76
CA THR A 196 -15.95 0.53 -9.16
C THR A 196 -16.06 1.98 -9.60
N ALA A 197 -17.17 2.65 -9.27
CA ALA A 197 -17.35 4.07 -9.59
C ALA A 197 -16.35 4.97 -8.85
N ASP A 198 -16.06 4.65 -7.58
CA ASP A 198 -15.04 5.35 -6.80
C ASP A 198 -13.64 5.11 -7.38
N LEU A 199 -13.34 3.90 -7.85
CA LEU A 199 -12.09 3.58 -8.54
C LEU A 199 -11.94 4.34 -9.86
N ASP A 200 -13.02 4.44 -10.64
CA ASP A 200 -13.05 5.22 -11.88
C ASP A 200 -12.77 6.70 -11.60
N ALA A 201 -13.36 7.24 -10.53
CA ALA A 201 -13.11 8.61 -10.09
C ALA A 201 -11.65 8.82 -9.65
N LEU A 202 -11.10 7.90 -8.84
CA LEU A 202 -9.71 7.93 -8.41
C LEU A 202 -8.75 7.87 -9.60
N ALA A 203 -8.96 6.95 -10.54
CA ALA A 203 -8.14 6.82 -11.74
C ALA A 203 -8.16 8.11 -12.59
N ALA A 204 -9.28 8.81 -12.65
CA ALA A 204 -9.38 10.08 -13.36
C ALA A 204 -8.62 11.21 -12.65
N SER A 205 -8.72 11.29 -11.31
CA SER A 205 -8.13 12.38 -10.52
C SER A 205 -6.69 12.15 -10.06
N ALA A 206 -6.20 10.91 -10.08
CA ALA A 206 -4.86 10.56 -9.61
C ALA A 206 -3.79 11.35 -10.37
N GLU A 207 -2.81 11.84 -9.60
CA GLU A 207 -1.69 12.66 -10.07
C GLU A 207 -0.35 11.91 -10.01
N SER A 208 -0.29 10.79 -9.29
CA SER A 208 0.94 9.98 -9.19
C SER A 208 1.08 8.99 -10.36
N GLU A 209 2.21 8.26 -10.35
CA GLU A 209 2.46 7.14 -11.27
C GLU A 209 1.42 6.00 -11.15
N LEU A 210 0.64 5.96 -10.07
CA LEU A 210 -0.39 4.93 -9.87
C LEU A 210 -1.64 5.12 -10.73
N LYS A 211 -1.79 6.27 -11.39
CA LYS A 211 -2.97 6.60 -12.23
C LYS A 211 -3.36 5.47 -13.19
N ASP A 212 -2.40 5.00 -13.98
CA ASP A 212 -2.65 3.95 -14.98
C ASP A 212 -2.84 2.57 -14.32
N VAL A 213 -2.27 2.36 -13.14
CA VAL A 213 -2.46 1.12 -12.37
C VAL A 213 -3.88 1.04 -11.82
N PHE A 214 -4.47 2.14 -11.36
CA PHE A 214 -5.89 2.18 -10.96
C PHE A 214 -6.83 1.86 -12.13
N ALA A 215 -6.54 2.41 -13.32
CA ALA A 215 -7.26 2.04 -14.54
C ALA A 215 -7.07 0.56 -14.91
N GLY A 216 -5.88 0.00 -14.62
CA GLY A 216 -5.59 -1.42 -14.74
C GLY A 216 -6.44 -2.30 -13.82
N VAL A 217 -6.55 -1.94 -12.53
CA VAL A 217 -7.46 -2.62 -11.57
C VAL A 217 -8.88 -2.60 -12.13
N ARG A 218 -9.35 -1.44 -12.59
CA ARG A 218 -10.69 -1.28 -13.14
C ARG A 218 -10.95 -2.19 -14.35
N ALA A 219 -9.96 -2.33 -15.24
CA ALA A 219 -10.07 -3.11 -16.46
C ALA A 219 -10.19 -4.62 -16.19
N THR A 220 -9.64 -5.09 -15.07
CA THR A 220 -9.65 -6.50 -14.67
C THR A 220 -10.66 -6.82 -13.58
N LEU A 221 -11.20 -5.80 -12.91
CA LEU A 221 -12.20 -5.97 -11.86
C LEU A 221 -13.46 -6.68 -12.41
N GLY A 222 -13.84 -7.76 -11.74
CA GLY A 222 -14.96 -8.62 -12.12
C GLY A 222 -14.62 -10.09 -11.88
N GLY A 223 -15.43 -10.98 -12.44
CA GLY A 223 -15.34 -12.42 -12.22
C GLY A 223 -16.65 -12.97 -11.67
N ASP A 224 -16.60 -14.18 -11.11
CA ASP A 224 -17.76 -14.75 -10.43
C ASP A 224 -18.06 -13.98 -9.13
N VAL A 225 -19.31 -14.06 -8.68
CA VAL A 225 -19.78 -13.44 -7.43
C VAL A 225 -18.89 -13.88 -6.26
N GLY A 226 -18.33 -12.90 -5.54
CA GLY A 226 -17.42 -13.12 -4.42
C GLY A 226 -15.95 -13.27 -4.77
N MET A 227 -15.55 -12.96 -6.01
CA MET A 227 -14.16 -13.04 -6.49
C MET A 227 -13.73 -11.82 -7.34
N ALA A 228 -14.30 -10.63 -7.09
CA ALA A 228 -14.00 -9.46 -7.90
C ALA A 228 -12.51 -9.06 -7.84
N LEU A 229 -11.90 -9.15 -6.65
CA LEU A 229 -10.49 -8.79 -6.46
C LEU A 229 -9.50 -9.85 -7.00
N ASP A 230 -9.90 -11.11 -7.08
CA ASP A 230 -9.02 -12.20 -7.54
C ASP A 230 -8.52 -11.93 -8.97
N SER A 231 -9.39 -11.39 -9.83
CA SER A 231 -9.05 -11.00 -11.21
C SER A 231 -8.11 -9.78 -11.30
N ALA A 232 -8.12 -8.93 -10.27
CA ALA A 232 -7.33 -7.70 -10.22
C ALA A 232 -6.07 -7.79 -9.34
N TYR A 233 -5.75 -8.99 -8.85
CA TYR A 233 -4.72 -9.22 -7.84
C TYR A 233 -3.35 -8.58 -8.16
N ASP A 234 -2.87 -8.72 -9.39
CA ASP A 234 -1.55 -8.20 -9.78
C ASP A 234 -1.51 -6.65 -9.76
N ALA A 235 -2.57 -6.00 -10.23
CA ALA A 235 -2.67 -4.55 -10.24
C ALA A 235 -2.81 -3.99 -8.82
N VAL A 236 -3.61 -4.65 -7.98
CA VAL A 236 -3.74 -4.33 -6.54
C VAL A 236 -2.38 -4.50 -5.85
N THR A 237 -1.66 -5.59 -6.11
CA THR A 237 -0.32 -5.85 -5.56
C THR A 237 0.69 -4.77 -5.97
N THR A 238 0.60 -4.27 -7.20
CA THR A 238 1.43 -3.16 -7.69
C THR A 238 1.18 -1.88 -6.89
N ILE A 239 -0.09 -1.53 -6.64
CA ILE A 239 -0.47 -0.38 -5.81
C ILE A 239 0.07 -0.56 -4.38
N HIS A 240 -0.17 -1.71 -3.75
CA HIS A 240 0.36 -2.00 -2.41
C HIS A 240 1.88 -1.84 -2.33
N THR A 241 2.60 -2.29 -3.37
CA THR A 241 4.06 -2.20 -3.42
C THR A 241 4.53 -0.75 -3.50
N ALA A 242 3.95 0.06 -4.37
CA ALA A 242 4.28 1.49 -4.49
C ALA A 242 3.96 2.24 -3.18
N CYS A 243 2.78 2.01 -2.62
CA CYS A 243 2.36 2.60 -1.35
C CYS A 243 3.27 2.20 -0.19
N SER A 244 3.76 0.95 -0.16
CA SER A 244 4.70 0.48 0.86
C SER A 244 6.09 1.11 0.69
N ARG A 245 6.56 1.30 -0.55
CA ARG A 245 7.80 2.06 -0.85
C ARG A 245 7.72 3.52 -0.42
N ASN A 246 6.54 4.12 -0.53
CA ASN A 246 6.28 5.47 -0.08
C ASN A 246 5.97 5.60 1.42
N HIS A 247 5.98 4.49 2.18
CA HIS A 247 5.58 4.46 3.61
C HIS A 247 4.17 5.00 3.88
N THR A 248 3.28 4.84 2.91
CA THR A 248 1.86 5.20 2.97
C THR A 248 1.00 3.97 2.69
N ALA A 249 1.22 2.92 3.47
CA ALA A 249 0.69 1.58 3.20
C ALA A 249 -0.84 1.55 3.10
N VAL A 250 -1.30 0.76 2.14
CA VAL A 250 -2.72 0.42 1.98
C VAL A 250 -3.05 -0.74 2.91
N TYR A 251 -4.14 -0.60 3.65
CA TYR A 251 -4.66 -1.61 4.57
C TYR A 251 -6.15 -1.85 4.31
N TYR A 252 -6.65 -2.98 4.79
CA TYR A 252 -8.05 -3.34 4.68
C TYR A 252 -8.80 -2.96 5.96
N MET A 253 -9.82 -2.12 5.82
CA MET A 253 -10.79 -1.84 6.87
C MET A 253 -11.85 -2.94 6.86
N ALA A 254 -11.56 -4.04 7.55
CA ALA A 254 -12.42 -5.22 7.54
C ALA A 254 -13.77 -4.95 8.25
N GLU A 255 -14.87 -5.18 7.53
CA GLU A 255 -16.22 -5.33 8.12
C GLU A 255 -16.41 -6.73 8.71
N PHE A 256 -15.72 -7.73 8.15
CA PHE A 256 -15.85 -9.13 8.50
C PHE A 256 -14.48 -9.76 8.77
N GLY A 257 -14.32 -10.38 9.95
CA GLY A 257 -13.07 -11.02 10.38
C GLY A 257 -12.01 -9.99 10.79
N GLY A 258 -11.84 -9.84 12.12
CA GLY A 258 -10.78 -9.04 12.73
C GLY A 258 -9.60 -9.90 13.19
#